data_AF-A0A7M3WE28-F1
#
_entry.id   AF-A0A7M3WE28-F1
#
_cell.length_a   1.000
_cell.length_b   1.000
_cell.length_c   1.000
_cell.angle_alpha   90.00
_cell.angle_beta   90.00
_cell.angle_gamma   90.00
#
_symmetry.space_group_name_H-M   'P 1'
#
loop_
_entity.id
_entity.type
_entity.pdbx_description
1 polymer ?
#
loop_
_entity_poly.entity_id
_entity_poly.type
_entity_poly.pdbx_seq_one_letter_code
_entity_poly.pdbx_strand_id
1 'polypeptide(L)'
;MVEGPDNHWPVILVEKDNAPWNEMEKRLKEETKRACRLLGYDGELTFLQYGGEFPVDAGHEAKIEREKLSDWAKQRLHGNQPN
;
A
#
# COMPACT_ATOMS: atom_id res chain seq x y z
N MET A 1 8.77 -16.05 3.38
CA MET A 1 7.60 -15.32 2.84
C MET A 1 7.45 -14.09 3.72
N VAL A 2 7.52 -12.88 3.18
CA VAL A 2 7.38 -11.66 4.00
C VAL A 2 5.90 -11.48 4.25
N GLU A 3 5.48 -11.56 5.51
CA GLU A 3 4.07 -11.46 5.91
C GLU A 3 3.61 -10.00 5.72
N GLY A 4 2.55 -9.82 4.94
CA GLY A 4 1.95 -8.51 4.69
C GLY A 4 1.23 -7.96 5.94
N PRO A 5 0.94 -6.65 5.97
CA PRO A 5 0.42 -5.95 7.15
C PRO A 5 -1.00 -6.33 7.57
N ASP A 6 -1.73 -7.14 6.81
CA ASP A 6 -2.93 -7.81 7.29
C ASP A 6 -3.19 -8.99 6.36
N ASN A 7 -3.29 -10.20 6.90
CA ASN A 7 -3.11 -11.49 6.20
C ASN A 7 -4.16 -11.82 5.11
N HIS A 8 -4.98 -10.86 4.68
CA HIS A 8 -6.01 -11.05 3.66
C HIS A 8 -5.57 -10.57 2.27
N TRP A 9 -4.98 -9.38 2.13
CA TRP A 9 -4.72 -8.80 0.80
C TRP A 9 -3.46 -7.90 0.76
N PRO A 10 -2.69 -7.91 -0.35
CA PRO A 10 -1.53 -7.05 -0.52
C PRO A 10 -1.91 -5.56 -0.45
N VAL A 11 -1.09 -4.81 0.28
CA VAL A 11 -1.22 -3.36 0.41
C VAL A 11 -0.11 -2.70 -0.39
N ILE A 12 -0.50 -1.84 -1.32
CA ILE A 12 0.41 -1.01 -2.12
C ILE A 12 0.43 0.38 -1.51
N LEU A 13 1.60 0.79 -1.04
CA LEU A 13 1.83 2.17 -0.62
C LEU A 13 2.14 3.02 -1.84
N VAL A 14 1.55 4.22 -1.88
CA VAL A 14 1.79 5.20 -2.94
C VAL A 14 2.22 6.51 -2.30
N GLU A 15 3.35 7.08 -2.74
CA GLU A 15 3.79 8.40 -2.31
C GLU A 15 2.75 9.45 -2.71
N LYS A 16 2.51 10.41 -1.84
CA LYS A 16 1.67 11.54 -2.15
C LYS A 16 2.36 12.44 -3.16
N ASP A 17 1.65 12.77 -4.22
CA ASP A 17 1.98 13.83 -5.16
C ASP A 17 0.87 14.90 -5.19
N ASN A 18 0.93 15.80 -6.16
CA ASN A 18 -0.08 16.84 -6.37
C ASN A 18 -1.28 16.37 -7.21
N ALA A 19 -1.34 15.11 -7.61
CA ALA A 19 -2.41 14.60 -8.44
C ALA A 19 -3.68 14.32 -7.61
N PRO A 20 -4.87 14.32 -8.24
CA PRO A 20 -6.13 14.05 -7.53
C PRO A 20 -6.22 12.58 -7.09
N TRP A 21 -5.78 12.32 -5.86
CA TRP A 21 -5.70 10.96 -5.29
C TRP A 21 -6.99 10.16 -5.46
N ASN A 22 -8.15 10.74 -5.17
CA ASN A 22 -9.43 10.04 -5.24
C ASN A 22 -9.73 9.48 -6.64
N GLU A 23 -9.37 10.23 -7.70
CA GLU A 23 -9.57 9.78 -9.08
C GLU A 23 -8.54 8.73 -9.47
N MET A 24 -7.28 8.91 -9.05
CA MET A 24 -6.21 7.94 -9.27
C MET A 24 -6.46 6.62 -8.56
N GLU A 25 -6.87 6.65 -7.30
CA GLU A 25 -7.18 5.46 -6.50
C GLU A 25 -8.29 4.64 -7.17
N LYS A 26 -9.33 5.31 -7.67
CA LYS A 26 -10.41 4.65 -8.39
C LYS A 26 -9.89 3.93 -9.64
N ARG A 27 -9.09 4.62 -10.46
CA ARG A 27 -8.49 4.03 -11.68
C ARG A 27 -7.53 2.88 -11.35
N LEU A 28 -6.71 3.02 -10.31
CA LEU A 28 -5.79 1.98 -9.85
C LEU A 28 -6.55 0.72 -9.45
N LYS A 29 -7.64 0.84 -8.68
CA LYS A 29 -8.49 -0.30 -8.31
C LYS A 29 -9.11 -0.98 -9.52
N GLU A 30 -9.61 -0.22 -10.49
CA GLU A 30 -10.22 -0.76 -11.72
C GLU A 30 -9.20 -1.53 -12.58
N GLU A 31 -8.04 -0.92 -12.86
CA GLU A 31 -7.01 -1.52 -13.71
C GLU A 31 -6.33 -2.71 -13.03
N THR A 32 -6.04 -2.62 -11.73
CA THR A 32 -5.42 -3.75 -11.02
C THR A 32 -6.36 -4.92 -10.85
N LYS A 33 -7.66 -4.70 -10.64
CA LYS A 33 -8.65 -5.78 -10.67
C LYS A 33 -8.64 -6.54 -11.99
N ARG A 34 -8.49 -5.83 -13.11
CA ARG A 34 -8.34 -6.45 -14.43
C ARG A 34 -7.03 -7.24 -14.52
N ALA A 35 -5.91 -6.66 -14.09
CA ALA A 35 -4.61 -7.32 -14.10
C ALA A 35 -4.57 -8.58 -13.23
N CYS A 36 -5.09 -8.51 -12.00
CA CYS A 36 -5.21 -9.63 -11.07
C CYS A 36 -5.93 -10.83 -11.69
N ARG A 37 -7.09 -10.58 -12.33
CA ARG A 37 -7.84 -11.63 -13.06
C ARG A 37 -7.03 -12.28 -14.17
N LEU A 38 -6.27 -11.49 -14.93
CA LEU A 38 -5.40 -12.01 -16.00
C LEU A 38 -4.26 -12.89 -15.45
N LEU A 39 -3.80 -12.61 -14.23
CA LEU A 39 -2.75 -13.35 -13.55
C LEU A 39 -3.27 -14.54 -12.72
N GLY A 40 -4.59 -14.80 -12.74
CA GLY A 40 -5.21 -15.86 -11.93
C GLY A 40 -5.22 -15.56 -10.43
N TYR A 41 -5.06 -14.30 -10.05
CA TYR A 41 -5.18 -13.84 -8.66
C TYR A 41 -6.62 -13.39 -8.40
N ASP A 42 -7.27 -14.02 -7.42
CA ASP A 42 -8.68 -13.79 -7.06
C ASP A 42 -8.88 -12.66 -6.06
N GLY A 43 -7.78 -12.08 -5.57
CA GLY A 43 -7.80 -10.99 -4.61
C GLY A 43 -7.92 -9.59 -5.18
N GLU A 44 -8.16 -8.66 -4.26
CA GLU A 44 -8.13 -7.23 -4.53
C GLU A 44 -6.88 -6.61 -3.89
N LEU A 45 -6.33 -5.56 -4.52
CA LEU A 45 -5.21 -4.81 -3.97
C LEU A 45 -5.74 -3.61 -3.19
N THR A 46 -5.18 -3.38 -2.01
CA THR A 46 -5.47 -2.17 -1.23
C THR A 46 -4.42 -1.11 -1.50
N PHE A 47 -4.84 0.13 -1.69
CA PHE A 47 -3.93 1.26 -1.91
C PHE A 47 -4.00 2.21 -0.73
N LEU A 48 -2.84 2.60 -0.20
CA LEU A 48 -2.73 3.62 0.84
C LEU A 48 -1.79 4.73 0.37
N GLN A 49 -2.28 5.97 0.40
CA GLN A 49 -1.44 7.13 0.13
C GLN A 49 -0.63 7.49 1.38
N TYR A 50 0.70 7.47 1.25
CA TYR A 50 1.62 7.92 2.27
C TYR A 50 1.97 9.38 2.04
N GLY A 51 1.86 10.22 3.09
CA GLY A 51 2.02 11.67 2.96
C GLY A 51 3.47 12.16 2.77
N GLY A 52 4.46 11.28 2.88
CA GLY A 52 5.87 11.60 2.70
C GLY A 52 6.49 10.87 1.51
N GLU A 53 7.80 11.03 1.37
CA GLU A 53 8.61 10.31 0.39
C GLU A 53 9.10 8.98 0.98
N PHE A 54 9.24 7.98 0.13
CA PHE A 54 9.83 6.71 0.50
C PHE A 54 11.35 6.85 0.67
N PRO A 55 11.92 6.07 1.60
CA PRO A 55 13.36 6.06 1.80
C PRO A 55 14.06 5.44 0.57
N VAL A 56 14.68 6.29 -0.22
CA VAL A 56 15.57 5.89 -1.32
C VAL A 56 17.02 5.83 -0.83
N ASP A 57 17.60 4.63 -0.94
CA ASP A 57 19.04 4.34 -1.02
C ASP A 57 19.99 4.89 0.06
N ALA A 58 19.67 4.68 1.35
CA ALA A 58 20.53 5.01 2.49
C ALA A 58 21.02 3.78 3.30
N GLY A 59 21.18 2.61 2.67
CA GLY A 59 21.72 1.42 3.36
C GLY A 59 20.86 0.95 4.54
N HIS A 60 21.45 0.77 5.73
CA HIS A 60 20.73 0.32 6.94
C HIS A 60 19.58 1.26 7.34
N GLU A 61 19.71 2.56 7.12
CA GLU A 61 18.67 3.54 7.46
C GLU A 61 17.43 3.36 6.60
N ALA A 62 17.61 3.06 5.31
CA ALA A 62 16.48 2.76 4.43
C ALA A 62 15.70 1.51 4.87
N LYS A 63 16.36 0.53 5.51
CA LYS A 63 15.67 -0.64 6.08
C LYS A 63 14.79 -0.25 7.27
N ILE A 64 15.32 0.56 8.18
CA ILE A 64 14.57 1.05 9.36
C ILE A 64 13.36 1.89 8.91
N GLU A 65 13.54 2.78 7.95
CA GLU A 65 12.43 3.59 7.43
C GLU A 65 11.37 2.75 6.70
N ARG A 66 11.76 1.67 6.01
CA ARG A 66 10.80 0.70 5.44
C ARG A 66 10.00 -0.05 6.51
N GLU A 67 10.65 -0.42 7.62
CA GLU A 67 9.97 -1.04 8.77
C GLU A 67 8.96 -0.06 9.39
N LYS A 68 9.35 1.20 9.60
CA LYS A 68 8.43 2.26 10.07
C LYS A 68 7.25 2.47 9.13
N LEU A 69 7.48 2.49 7.81
CA LEU A 69 6.41 2.59 6.81
C LEU A 69 5.46 1.39 6.86
N SER A 70 6.00 0.19 7.07
CA SER A 70 5.20 -1.03 7.21
C SER A 70 4.32 -0.98 8.46
N ASP A 71 4.86 -0.53 9.59
CA ASP A 71 4.11 -0.39 10.84
C ASP A 71 3.07 0.73 10.78
N TRP A 72 3.39 1.85 10.12
CA TRP A 72 2.42 2.90 9.82
C TRP A 72 1.25 2.35 8.99
N ALA A 73 1.51 1.54 7.97
CA ALA A 73 0.48 0.93 7.13
C ALA A 73 -0.45 0.02 7.95
N LYS A 74 0.11 -0.84 8.82
CA LYS A 74 -0.66 -1.70 9.74
C LYS A 74 -1.58 -0.86 10.63
N GLN A 75 -1.03 0.16 11.29
CA GLN A 75 -1.81 1.03 12.18
C GLN A 75 -2.97 1.71 11.44
N ARG A 76 -2.76 2.12 10.18
CA ARG A 76 -3.79 2.80 9.39
C ARG A 76 -4.93 1.86 8.99
N LEU A 77 -4.63 0.59 8.76
CA LEU A 77 -5.62 -0.44 8.42
C LEU A 77 -6.43 -0.86 9.66
N HIS A 78 -5.77 -1.16 10.78
CA HIS A 78 -6.43 -1.59 12.01
C HIS A 78 -7.12 -0.45 12.77
N GLY A 79 -6.57 0.77 12.73
CA GLY A 79 -7.15 1.94 13.39
C GLY A 79 -8.44 2.48 12.76
N ASN A 80 -8.81 1.97 11.58
CA ASN A 80 -10.06 2.28 10.88
C ASN A 80 -11.14 1.20 11.07
N GLN A 81 -10.93 0.16 11.89
CA GLN A 81 -12.02 -0.76 12.23
C GLN A 81 -12.97 -0.08 13.22
N PRO A 82 -14.24 0.18 12.87
CA PRO A 82 -15.23 0.54 13.87
C PRO A 82 -15.49 -0.68 14.77
N ASN A 83 -15.49 -0.46 16.09
CA ASN A 83 -16.05 -1.41 17.05
C ASN A 83 -17.52 -1.72 16.73
#